data_AF-A0A7S0FPW6-F1
#
_entry.id   AF-A0A7S0FPW6-F1
#
_cell.length_a   1.000
_cell.length_b   1.000
_cell.length_c   1.000
_cell.angle_alpha   90.00
_cell.angle_beta   90.00
_cell.angle_gamma   90.00
#
_symmetry.space_group_name_H-M   'P 1'
#
loop_
_entity.id
_entity.type
_entity.pdbx_description
1 polymer ?
#
loop_
_entity_poly.entity_id
_entity_poly.type
_entity_poly.pdbx_seq_one_letter_code
_entity_poly.pdbx_strand_id
1 'polypeptide(L)'
;MSLDEKLRRRIAWLNKAGGFENSIVYSRVAEAADGLSEGKVMEILKYIEDNWDKVWDATAWICSSMQKAKQAQWGLNAEFDEQLRKRIRWLNNTGGFENAISYSKVAEASVGLHRNKVMEVLKYLEDSWQRVEDPTAWVCSALRKAANAEFGGSYGSKWDDWGGESWDASTPEWGAGSKG
;
A
#
# COMPACT_ATOMS: atom_id res chain seq x y z
N MET A 1 2.37 -27.46 6.18
CA MET A 1 3.58 -26.64 6.39
C MET A 1 3.18 -25.19 6.20
N SER A 2 3.28 -24.38 7.25
CA SER A 2 2.94 -22.94 7.18
C SER A 2 3.98 -22.17 6.35
N LEU A 3 3.62 -20.94 5.94
CA LEU A 3 4.58 -20.02 5.31
C LEU A 3 5.81 -19.83 6.18
N ASP A 4 5.62 -19.61 7.48
CA ASP A 4 6.70 -19.43 8.45
C ASP A 4 7.65 -20.63 8.50
N GLU A 5 7.11 -21.85 8.53
CA GLU A 5 7.90 -23.08 8.56
C GLU A 5 8.72 -23.25 7.27
N LYS A 6 8.13 -22.97 6.11
CA LYS A 6 8.84 -22.99 4.82
C LYS A 6 9.92 -21.91 4.77
N LEU A 7 9.60 -20.70 5.22
CA LEU A 7 10.53 -19.57 5.25
C LEU A 7 11.74 -19.88 6.13
N ARG A 8 11.51 -20.37 7.36
CA ARG A 8 12.58 -20.78 8.27
C ARG A 8 13.49 -21.83 7.66
N ARG A 9 12.91 -22.89 7.05
CA ARG A 9 13.68 -23.94 6.36
C ARG A 9 14.50 -23.37 5.19
N ARG A 10 13.91 -22.47 4.41
CA ARG A 10 14.56 -21.86 3.25
C ARG A 10 15.72 -20.95 3.65
N ILE A 11 15.53 -20.09 4.65
CA ILE A 11 16.61 -19.22 5.17
C ILE A 11 17.73 -20.05 5.78
N ALA A 12 17.41 -21.08 6.56
CA ALA A 12 18.42 -21.98 7.12
C ALA A 12 19.26 -22.66 6.03
N TRP A 13 18.61 -23.08 4.93
CA TRP A 13 19.32 -23.64 3.79
C TRP A 13 20.18 -22.59 3.07
N LEU A 14 19.67 -21.39 2.81
CA LEU A 14 20.44 -20.31 2.17
C LEU A 14 21.69 -19.95 2.97
N ASN A 15 21.56 -19.84 4.29
CA ASN A 15 22.67 -19.54 5.19
C ASN A 15 23.72 -20.65 5.27
N LYS A 16 23.34 -21.92 5.05
CA LYS A 16 24.24 -23.08 5.18
C LYS A 16 24.82 -23.55 3.85
N ALA A 17 23.98 -23.71 2.84
CA ALA A 17 24.33 -24.29 1.54
C ALA A 17 24.23 -23.29 0.39
N GLY A 18 23.46 -22.21 0.55
CA GLY A 18 23.25 -21.19 -0.48
C GLY A 18 24.32 -20.09 -0.55
N GLY A 19 25.44 -20.23 0.18
CA GLY A 19 26.56 -19.30 0.10
C GLY A 19 26.42 -18.01 0.91
N PHE A 20 25.37 -17.87 1.73
CA PHE A 20 25.14 -16.65 2.52
C PHE A 20 25.77 -16.67 3.91
N GLU A 21 26.37 -17.77 4.36
CA GLU A 21 27.18 -17.86 5.59
C GLU A 21 26.54 -17.23 6.84
N ASN A 22 25.28 -17.53 7.11
CA ASN A 22 24.49 -16.95 8.22
C ASN A 22 24.26 -15.43 8.16
N SER A 23 24.52 -14.77 7.05
CA SER A 23 24.25 -13.33 6.88
C SER A 23 22.76 -12.98 6.77
N ILE A 24 21.88 -13.95 6.47
CA ILE A 24 20.44 -13.72 6.36
C ILE A 24 19.75 -13.89 7.72
N VAL A 25 19.20 -12.80 8.26
CA VAL A 25 18.52 -12.77 9.56
C VAL A 25 17.04 -13.12 9.41
N TYR A 26 16.66 -14.33 9.82
CA TYR A 26 15.29 -14.83 9.66
C TYR A 26 14.21 -13.91 10.27
N SER A 27 14.41 -13.34 11.47
CA SER A 27 13.39 -12.50 12.10
C SER A 27 13.04 -11.27 11.26
N ARG A 28 14.05 -10.61 10.68
CA ARG A 28 13.85 -9.46 9.78
C ARG A 28 13.17 -9.84 8.47
N VAL A 29 13.53 -11.01 7.92
CA VAL A 29 12.89 -11.52 6.71
C VAL A 29 11.44 -11.94 6.97
N ALA A 30 11.15 -12.56 8.12
CA ALA A 30 9.81 -12.95 8.51
C ALA A 30 8.89 -11.74 8.68
N GLU A 31 9.37 -10.69 9.36
CA GLU A 31 8.67 -9.41 9.46
C GLU A 31 8.43 -8.79 8.07
N ALA A 32 9.45 -8.76 7.22
CA ALA A 32 9.31 -8.23 5.87
C ALA A 32 8.38 -9.08 4.98
N ALA A 33 8.26 -10.39 5.23
CA ALA A 33 7.40 -11.30 4.49
C ALA A 33 5.91 -11.18 4.88
N ASP A 34 5.60 -10.60 6.03
CA ASP A 34 4.22 -10.49 6.53
C ASP A 34 3.30 -9.76 5.53
N GLY A 35 2.14 -10.34 5.22
CA GLY A 35 1.21 -9.81 4.22
C GLY A 35 1.56 -10.06 2.74
N LEU A 36 2.68 -10.73 2.43
CA LEU A 36 2.95 -11.24 1.08
C LEU A 36 2.42 -12.67 0.91
N SER A 37 2.07 -13.02 -0.33
CA SER A 37 1.78 -14.42 -0.67
C SER A 37 3.05 -15.28 -0.57
N GLU A 38 2.88 -16.55 -0.20
CA GLU A 38 3.99 -17.51 -0.16
C GLU A 38 4.75 -17.55 -1.49
N GLY A 39 4.03 -17.57 -2.61
CA GLY A 39 4.63 -17.60 -3.94
C GLY A 39 5.58 -16.41 -4.16
N LYS A 40 5.18 -15.20 -3.75
CA LYS A 40 6.00 -14.01 -3.92
C LYS A 40 7.23 -14.00 -3.00
N VAL A 41 7.07 -14.46 -1.77
CA VAL A 41 8.18 -14.65 -0.82
C VAL A 41 9.22 -15.61 -1.40
N MET A 42 8.79 -16.77 -1.91
CA MET A 42 9.70 -17.78 -2.46
C MET A 42 10.35 -17.33 -3.78
N GLU A 43 9.65 -16.56 -4.62
CA GLU A 43 10.19 -15.94 -5.82
C GLU A 43 11.38 -15.02 -5.49
N ILE A 44 11.23 -14.14 -4.49
CA ILE A 44 12.29 -13.22 -4.05
C ILE A 44 13.50 -13.98 -3.50
N LEU A 45 13.28 -15.00 -2.66
CA LEU A 45 14.35 -15.82 -2.09
C LEU A 45 15.07 -16.66 -3.14
N LYS A 46 14.36 -17.11 -4.18
CA LYS A 46 14.99 -17.78 -5.32
C LYS A 46 15.83 -16.81 -6.14
N TYR A 47 15.34 -15.59 -6.37
CA TYR A 47 16.09 -14.59 -7.12
C TYR A 47 17.44 -14.26 -6.47
N ILE A 48 17.47 -14.06 -5.14
CA ILE A 48 18.73 -13.75 -4.47
C ILE A 48 19.70 -14.94 -4.47
N GLU A 49 19.20 -16.19 -4.39
CA GLU A 49 20.04 -17.38 -4.57
C GLU A 49 20.74 -17.37 -5.93
N ASP A 50 20.01 -17.04 -7.00
CA ASP A 50 20.56 -17.00 -8.36
C ASP A 50 21.49 -15.79 -8.62
N ASN A 51 21.54 -14.81 -7.70
CA ASN A 51 22.22 -13.52 -7.89
C ASN A 51 23.02 -13.08 -6.65
N TRP A 52 23.45 -14.01 -5.81
CA TRP A 52 24.05 -13.72 -4.51
C TRP A 52 25.35 -12.91 -4.62
N ASP A 53 26.10 -13.09 -5.71
CA ASP A 53 27.35 -12.39 -6.02
C ASP A 53 27.16 -10.88 -6.27
N LYS A 54 25.93 -10.44 -6.53
CA LYS A 54 25.58 -9.05 -6.80
C LYS A 54 25.06 -8.30 -5.57
N VAL A 55 24.96 -8.99 -4.42
CA VAL A 55 24.31 -8.44 -3.23
C VAL A 55 25.29 -8.45 -2.06
N TRP A 56 25.64 -7.25 -1.59
CA TRP A 56 26.55 -7.05 -0.46
C TRP A 56 25.89 -7.35 0.91
N ASP A 57 24.63 -6.95 1.10
CA ASP A 57 23.84 -7.23 2.31
C ASP A 57 22.55 -7.95 1.91
N ALA A 58 22.57 -9.27 2.07
CA ALA A 58 21.46 -10.13 1.68
C ALA A 58 20.20 -9.87 2.51
N THR A 59 20.33 -9.62 3.82
CA THR A 59 19.18 -9.33 4.68
C THR A 59 18.50 -8.03 4.23
N ALA A 60 19.27 -6.96 4.08
CA ALA A 60 18.74 -5.66 3.67
C ALA A 60 18.10 -5.71 2.28
N TRP A 61 18.73 -6.43 1.33
CA TRP A 61 18.19 -6.59 -0.01
C TRP A 61 16.87 -7.37 0.01
N ILE A 62 16.79 -8.50 0.71
CA ILE A 62 15.56 -9.31 0.80
C ILE A 62 14.43 -8.48 1.41
N CYS A 63 14.67 -7.81 2.54
CA CYS A 63 13.66 -6.96 3.19
C CYS A 63 13.19 -5.85 2.24
N SER A 64 14.11 -5.19 1.53
CA SER A 64 13.78 -4.14 0.57
C SER A 64 12.96 -4.66 -0.61
N SER A 65 13.31 -5.84 -1.14
CA SER A 65 12.60 -6.49 -2.23
C SER A 65 11.20 -6.94 -1.83
N MET A 66 11.03 -7.47 -0.62
CA MET A 66 9.71 -7.78 -0.07
C MET A 66 8.87 -6.52 0.12
N GLN A 67 9.45 -5.44 0.64
CA GLN A 67 8.73 -4.17 0.79
C GLN A 67 8.29 -3.60 -0.57
N LYS A 68 9.16 -3.65 -1.59
CA LYS A 68 8.80 -3.27 -2.96
C LYS A 68 7.73 -4.19 -3.55
N ALA A 69 7.79 -5.49 -3.28
CA ALA A 69 6.79 -6.45 -3.74
C ALA A 69 5.42 -6.18 -3.11
N LYS A 70 5.38 -5.76 -1.84
CA LYS A 70 4.15 -5.26 -1.21
C LYS A 70 3.64 -4.06 -2.00
N GLN A 71 4.46 -3.02 -2.18
CA GLN A 71 4.06 -1.83 -2.95
C GLN A 71 3.53 -2.18 -4.36
N ALA A 72 4.17 -3.12 -5.05
CA ALA A 72 3.74 -3.58 -6.38
C ALA A 72 2.44 -4.42 -6.34
N GLN A 73 2.25 -5.24 -5.30
CA GLN A 73 0.98 -5.92 -5.03
C GLN A 73 -0.15 -4.92 -4.72
N TRP A 74 0.19 -3.73 -4.22
CA TRP A 74 -0.68 -2.58 -3.97
C TRP A 74 -0.65 -1.52 -5.09
N GLY A 75 -0.16 -1.85 -6.29
CA GLY A 75 -0.54 -1.09 -7.48
C GLY A 75 -2.06 -1.14 -7.66
N LEU A 76 -2.66 -0.20 -8.38
CA LEU A 76 -4.11 -0.18 -8.68
C LEU A 76 -4.55 -1.51 -9.30
N ASN A 77 -4.93 -2.48 -8.45
CA ASN A 77 -5.52 -3.72 -8.92
C ASN A 77 -6.91 -3.39 -9.47
N ALA A 78 -7.41 -4.23 -10.40
CA ALA A 78 -8.62 -3.90 -11.15
C ALA A 78 -9.84 -3.60 -10.27
N GLU A 79 -9.96 -4.28 -9.12
CA GLU A 79 -11.04 -4.07 -8.16
C GLU A 79 -10.92 -2.70 -7.47
N PHE A 80 -9.73 -2.36 -6.97
CA PHE A 80 -9.48 -1.07 -6.35
C PHE A 80 -9.62 0.08 -7.36
N ASP A 81 -9.17 -0.12 -8.60
CA ASP A 81 -9.33 0.83 -9.69
C ASP A 81 -10.81 1.15 -9.97
N GLU A 82 -11.63 0.10 -10.04
CA GLU A 82 -13.07 0.24 -10.24
C GLU A 82 -13.71 0.99 -9.06
N GLN A 83 -13.35 0.65 -7.82
CA GLN A 83 -13.85 1.32 -6.63
C GLN A 83 -13.44 2.80 -6.59
N LEU A 84 -12.18 3.11 -6.88
CA LEU A 84 -11.67 4.48 -6.94
C LEU A 84 -12.42 5.29 -8.00
N ARG A 85 -12.65 4.71 -9.19
CA ARG A 85 -13.42 5.34 -10.26
C ARG A 85 -14.86 5.62 -9.86
N LYS A 86 -15.53 4.65 -9.19
CA LYS A 86 -16.90 4.82 -8.67
C LYS A 86 -16.95 5.95 -7.64
N ARG A 87 -16.01 5.98 -6.71
CA ARG A 87 -15.94 7.00 -5.65
C ARG A 87 -15.71 8.41 -6.22
N ILE A 88 -14.75 8.57 -7.13
CA ILE A 88 -14.48 9.88 -7.76
C ILE A 88 -15.66 10.33 -8.62
N ARG A 89 -16.29 9.42 -9.38
CA ARG A 89 -17.51 9.73 -10.13
C ARG A 89 -18.62 10.23 -9.21
N TRP A 90 -18.84 9.56 -8.08
CA TRP A 90 -19.84 10.00 -7.10
C TRP A 90 -19.52 11.38 -6.54
N LEU A 91 -18.26 11.65 -6.15
CA LEU A 91 -17.85 12.96 -5.65
C LEU A 91 -18.08 14.07 -6.69
N ASN A 92 -17.71 13.80 -7.95
CA ASN A 92 -17.88 14.73 -9.05
C ASN A 92 -19.35 15.01 -9.41
N ASN A 93 -20.27 14.07 -9.20
CA ASN A 93 -21.67 14.21 -9.59
C ASN A 93 -22.58 14.58 -8.42
N THR A 94 -22.49 13.85 -7.32
CA THR A 94 -23.36 13.96 -6.15
C THR A 94 -22.68 14.68 -4.98
N GLY A 95 -21.36 14.52 -4.84
CA GLY A 95 -20.59 15.11 -3.76
C GLY A 95 -20.30 16.62 -3.91
N GLY A 96 -20.86 17.29 -4.91
CA GLY A 96 -20.75 18.75 -5.08
C GLY A 96 -19.44 19.24 -5.69
N PHE A 97 -18.60 18.35 -6.22
CA PHE A 97 -17.33 18.74 -6.84
C PHE A 97 -17.43 19.06 -8.33
N GLU A 98 -18.60 18.89 -8.96
CA GLU A 98 -18.89 19.33 -10.34
C GLU A 98 -17.81 18.96 -11.37
N ASN A 99 -17.36 17.69 -11.33
CA ASN A 99 -16.30 17.16 -12.19
C ASN A 99 -14.90 17.77 -12.00
N ALA A 100 -14.64 18.49 -10.89
CA ALA A 100 -13.34 19.09 -10.58
C ALA A 100 -12.26 18.09 -10.13
N ILE A 101 -12.62 16.86 -9.74
CA ILE A 101 -11.67 15.83 -9.31
C ILE A 101 -11.24 14.98 -10.50
N SER A 102 -9.94 15.02 -10.84
CA SER A 102 -9.35 14.22 -11.90
C SER A 102 -9.00 12.81 -11.43
N TYR A 103 -9.77 11.81 -11.88
CA TYR A 103 -9.50 10.41 -11.56
C TYR A 103 -8.10 9.96 -11.96
N SER A 104 -7.60 10.33 -13.15
CA SER A 104 -6.27 9.88 -13.61
C SER A 104 -5.15 10.37 -12.69
N LYS A 105 -5.20 11.63 -12.25
CA LYS A 105 -4.21 12.20 -11.32
C LYS A 105 -4.30 11.57 -9.93
N VAL A 106 -5.51 11.33 -9.43
CA VAL A 106 -5.71 10.67 -8.13
C VAL A 106 -5.26 9.21 -8.18
N ALA A 107 -5.56 8.50 -9.27
CA ALA A 107 -5.13 7.13 -9.49
C ALA A 107 -3.60 7.01 -9.49
N GLU A 108 -2.92 7.89 -10.25
CA GLU A 108 -1.46 7.97 -10.25
C GLU A 108 -0.89 8.24 -8.85
N ALA A 109 -1.49 9.19 -8.11
CA ALA A 109 -1.06 9.51 -6.75
C ALA A 109 -1.39 8.42 -5.71
N SER A 110 -2.28 7.48 -6.05
CA SER A 110 -2.69 6.36 -5.19
C SER A 110 -1.80 5.13 -5.35
N VAL A 111 -0.91 5.11 -6.34
CA VAL A 111 -0.02 3.98 -6.59
C VAL A 111 0.88 3.72 -5.37
N GLY A 112 0.85 2.49 -4.87
CA GLY A 112 1.65 2.06 -3.72
C GLY A 112 1.05 2.42 -2.36
N LEU A 113 -0.16 2.99 -2.31
CA LEU A 113 -0.90 3.25 -1.08
C LEU A 113 -1.94 2.17 -0.81
N HIS A 114 -2.22 1.94 0.47
CA HIS A 114 -3.33 1.09 0.88
C HIS A 114 -4.68 1.72 0.50
N ARG A 115 -5.59 0.93 -0.08
CA ARG A 115 -6.95 1.34 -0.44
C ARG A 115 -7.65 2.13 0.66
N ASN A 116 -7.60 1.65 1.90
CA ASN A 116 -8.29 2.28 3.03
C ASN A 116 -7.81 3.71 3.23
N LYS A 117 -6.50 3.95 3.09
CA LYS A 117 -5.92 5.29 3.20
C LYS A 117 -6.37 6.22 2.08
N VAL A 118 -6.46 5.71 0.85
CA VAL A 118 -6.97 6.47 -0.29
C VAL A 118 -8.44 6.86 -0.07
N MET A 119 -9.28 5.91 0.36
CA MET A 119 -10.69 6.15 0.63
C MET A 119 -10.91 7.13 1.80
N GLU A 120 -10.09 7.02 2.84
CA GLU A 120 -10.07 7.94 3.98
C GLU A 120 -9.74 9.38 3.52
N VAL A 121 -8.70 9.58 2.70
CA VAL A 121 -8.37 10.90 2.12
C VAL A 121 -9.52 11.47 1.30
N LEU A 122 -10.19 10.64 0.48
CA LEU A 122 -11.35 11.08 -0.30
C LEU A 122 -12.56 11.42 0.58
N LYS A 123 -12.72 10.77 1.74
CA LYS A 123 -13.76 11.11 2.70
C LYS A 123 -13.47 12.44 3.39
N TYR A 124 -12.23 12.69 3.81
CA TYR A 124 -11.86 13.99 4.36
C TYR A 124 -12.06 15.14 3.37
N LEU A 125 -11.77 14.91 2.08
CA LEU A 125 -12.08 15.89 1.04
C LEU A 125 -13.59 16.20 1.01
N GLU A 126 -14.43 15.16 1.01
CA GLU A 126 -15.90 15.31 1.05
C GLU A 126 -16.34 16.14 2.25
N ASP A 127 -15.75 15.93 3.43
CA ASP A 127 -16.14 16.64 4.65
C ASP A 127 -15.59 18.08 4.71
N SER A 128 -14.50 18.37 4.00
CA SER A 128 -13.78 19.65 4.05
C SER A 128 -13.92 20.53 2.80
N TRP A 129 -14.80 20.13 1.87
CA TRP A 129 -14.85 20.66 0.49
C TRP A 129 -14.98 22.19 0.38
N GLN A 130 -15.70 22.83 1.31
CA GLN A 130 -15.96 24.28 1.30
C GLN A 130 -14.70 25.15 1.41
N ARG A 131 -13.57 24.56 1.83
CA ARG A 131 -12.29 25.25 2.02
C ARG A 131 -11.24 24.86 0.99
N VAL A 132 -11.61 24.05 0.00
CA VAL A 132 -10.68 23.47 -0.98
C VAL A 132 -10.93 24.08 -2.34
N GLU A 133 -9.99 24.93 -2.79
CA GLU A 133 -10.05 25.61 -4.08
C GLU A 133 -9.75 24.67 -5.27
N ASP A 134 -8.74 23.80 -5.13
CA ASP A 134 -8.41 22.76 -6.11
C ASP A 134 -8.50 21.38 -5.44
N PRO A 135 -9.62 20.66 -5.60
CA PRO A 135 -9.82 19.37 -4.94
C PRO A 135 -8.89 18.28 -5.50
N THR A 136 -8.48 18.38 -6.77
CA THR A 136 -7.52 17.43 -7.36
C THR A 136 -6.13 17.60 -6.73
N ALA A 137 -5.64 18.84 -6.68
CA ALA A 137 -4.32 19.13 -6.12
C ALA A 137 -4.26 18.82 -4.62
N TRP A 138 -5.36 19.09 -3.90
CA TRP A 138 -5.48 18.76 -2.49
C TRP A 138 -5.35 17.25 -2.25
N VAL A 139 -6.13 16.41 -2.96
CA VAL A 139 -6.08 14.95 -2.81
C VAL A 139 -4.70 14.41 -3.18
N CYS A 140 -4.13 14.84 -4.31
CA CYS A 140 -2.79 14.37 -4.71
C CYS A 140 -1.74 14.70 -3.65
N SER A 141 -1.83 15.88 -3.03
CA SER A 141 -0.92 16.30 -1.96
C SER A 141 -1.12 15.51 -0.68
N ALA A 142 -2.37 15.23 -0.31
CA ALA A 142 -2.71 14.41 0.86
C ALA A 142 -2.22 12.96 0.69
N LEU A 143 -2.44 12.35 -0.48
CA LEU A 143 -1.97 11.00 -0.81
C LEU A 143 -0.45 10.91 -0.77
N ARG A 144 0.28 11.87 -1.36
CA ARG A 144 1.75 11.90 -1.29
C ARG A 144 2.26 12.06 0.13
N LYS A 145 1.57 12.82 0.99
CA LYS A 145 1.92 12.93 2.42
C LYS A 145 1.69 11.60 3.16
N ALA A 146 0.57 10.93 2.88
CA ALA A 146 0.28 9.62 3.44
C ALA A 146 1.34 8.58 3.02
N ALA A 147 1.78 8.62 1.76
CA ALA A 147 2.84 7.74 1.26
C ALA A 147 4.13 7.93 2.05
N ASN A 148 4.56 9.17 2.30
CA ASN A 148 5.78 9.44 3.06
C ASN A 148 5.68 9.06 4.54
N ALA A 149 4.49 9.13 5.15
CA ALA A 149 4.28 8.77 6.56
C ALA A 149 4.43 7.26 6.82
N GLU A 150 4.15 6.40 5.84
CA GLU A 150 4.31 4.94 5.97
C GLU A 150 5.79 4.48 5.95
N PHE A 151 6.75 5.33 5.56
CA PHE A 151 8.19 4.99 5.50
C PHE A 151 9.02 5.48 6.69
N GLY A 152 8.47 6.34 7.55
CA GLY A 152 9.16 6.87 8.72
C GLY A 152 8.73 6.15 9.99
N GLY A 153 9.38 5.04 10.34
CA GLY A 153 9.15 4.39 11.62
C GLY A 153 9.50 5.31 12.80
N SER A 154 8.48 5.91 13.42
CA SER A 154 8.50 6.37 14.81
C SER A 154 7.07 6.56 15.28
N TYR A 155 6.75 5.91 16.40
CA TYR A 155 5.54 6.16 17.19
C TYR A 155 5.33 7.67 17.39
N GLY A 156 4.10 8.12 17.16
CA GLY A 156 3.61 9.42 17.62
C GLY A 156 3.51 10.51 16.55
N SER A 157 2.28 11.03 16.42
CA SER A 157 1.92 12.40 16.02
C SER A 157 1.57 12.66 14.55
N LYS A 158 0.31 13.12 14.42
CA LYS A 158 -0.28 13.99 13.37
C LYS A 158 -1.35 13.37 12.47
N TRP A 159 -1.96 12.26 12.88
CA TRP A 159 -3.27 11.84 12.34
C TRP A 159 -4.38 11.91 13.41
N ASP A 160 -4.04 11.89 14.71
CA ASP A 160 -4.97 12.04 15.84
C ASP A 160 -5.68 13.41 15.93
N ASP A 161 -5.22 14.41 15.19
CA ASP A 161 -5.85 15.74 15.12
C ASP A 161 -7.04 15.77 14.12
N TRP A 162 -7.17 14.76 13.27
CA TRP A 162 -8.21 14.66 12.24
C TRP A 162 -9.33 13.66 12.58
N GLY A 163 -9.49 13.26 13.84
CA GLY A 163 -10.74 12.70 14.39
C GLY A 163 -11.42 11.54 13.62
N GLY A 164 -10.65 10.67 12.94
CA GLY A 164 -11.22 9.65 12.07
C GLY A 164 -11.55 8.33 12.79
N GLU A 165 -12.84 8.02 12.94
CA GLU A 165 -13.31 6.67 13.24
C GLU A 165 -12.85 5.67 12.17
N SER A 166 -12.39 4.50 12.60
CA SER A 166 -11.96 3.40 11.73
C SER A 166 -13.14 2.90 10.89
N TRP A 167 -13.09 3.13 9.57
CA TRP A 167 -14.14 2.74 8.63
C TRP A 167 -14.09 1.24 8.29
N ASP A 168 -15.20 0.52 8.52
CA ASP A 168 -15.40 -0.86 8.07
C ASP A 168 -15.84 -0.86 6.59
N ALA A 169 -15.03 -1.47 5.73
CA ALA A 169 -15.17 -1.42 4.27
C ALA A 169 -16.19 -2.44 3.70
N SER A 170 -17.19 -2.85 4.47
CA SER A 170 -18.28 -3.70 3.98
C SER A 170 -19.21 -2.90 3.06
N THR A 171 -18.85 -2.81 1.77
CA THR A 171 -19.66 -2.31 0.63
C THR A 171 -20.47 -1.04 0.87
N PRO A 172 -19.94 0.15 0.54
CA PRO A 172 -20.77 1.34 0.56
C PRO A 172 -21.66 1.42 -0.69
N GLU A 173 -22.95 1.56 -0.45
CA GLU A 173 -24.05 1.69 -1.41
C GLU A 173 -24.03 3.06 -2.12
N TRP A 174 -22.97 3.38 -2.86
CA TRP A 174 -22.89 4.63 -3.65
C TRP A 174 -23.60 4.52 -5.02
N GLY A 175 -24.48 3.52 -5.17
CA GLY A 175 -24.96 2.99 -6.44
C GLY A 175 -26.48 2.91 -6.58
N ALA A 176 -27.27 3.74 -5.91
CA ALA A 176 -28.68 3.92 -6.24
C ALA A 176 -29.23 5.20 -5.61
N GLY A 177 -29.62 6.18 -6.42
CA GLY A 177 -30.27 7.37 -5.90
C GLY A 177 -30.24 8.56 -6.85
N SER A 178 -30.93 8.45 -7.99
CA SER A 178 -31.42 9.64 -8.67
C SER A 178 -32.36 10.37 -7.72
N LYS A 179 -31.97 11.53 -7.22
CA LYS A 179 -32.93 12.49 -6.66
C LYS A 179 -33.43 13.34 -7.82
N GLY A 180 -34.63 13.04 -8.26
CA GLY A 180 -35.46 13.95 -9.04
C GLY A 180 -36.07 15.04 -8.16
#